data_AF-B7PK88-F1
#
_entry.id   AF-B7PK88-F1
#
_cell.length_a   1.000
_cell.length_b   1.000
_cell.length_c   1.000
_cell.angle_alpha   90.00
_cell.angle_beta   90.00
_cell.angle_gamma   90.00
#
_symmetry.space_group_name_H-M   'P 1'
#
loop_
_entity.id
_entity.type
_entity.pdbx_description
1 polymer ?
#
loop_
_entity_poly.entity_id
_entity_poly.type
_entity_poly.pdbx_seq_one_letter_code
_entity_poly.pdbx_strand_id
1 'polypeptide(L)'
;IPGVTRKIVTDVSDGGHRLVEVLQYSKGAVLGCNAAGSWNLIASVLNVIPEEMVTRVTQDEMQYFLDLCDNRDRRVRLGPIKSIFDFISPTSKSLLIFPGTKWCGAGNISKNYYDLGKARRTDMCCRDHDHAIDSLAPHETKYGITNVKKYTMTNCKDDCKFFNCLLKVKSRTSNSVGTTFFDILKTKCFAYGYPDKCA
;
A
#
# COMPACT_ATOMS: atom_id res chain seq x y z
N ILE A 1 -9.73 -24.39 3.93
CA ILE A 1 -9.96 -25.12 2.65
C ILE A 1 -8.89 -26.19 2.57
N PRO A 2 -9.24 -27.47 2.30
CA PRO A 2 -8.26 -28.53 2.16
C PRO A 2 -7.15 -28.13 1.18
N GLY A 3 -5.90 -28.21 1.61
CA GLY A 3 -4.76 -27.87 0.76
C GLY A 3 -4.52 -26.39 0.50
N VAL A 4 -5.09 -25.45 1.27
CA VAL A 4 -4.69 -24.04 1.23
C VAL A 4 -4.04 -23.64 2.56
N THR A 5 -2.84 -23.08 2.49
CA THR A 5 -2.13 -22.49 3.62
C THR A 5 -2.23 -20.98 3.56
N ARG A 6 -2.44 -20.36 4.74
CA ARG A 6 -2.36 -18.91 4.93
C ARG A 6 -1.11 -18.62 5.75
N LYS A 7 -0.31 -17.66 5.29
CA LYS A 7 0.83 -17.13 6.04
C LYS A 7 0.63 -15.63 6.22
N ILE A 8 0.76 -15.16 7.44
CA ILE A 8 0.73 -13.74 7.79
C ILE A 8 2.14 -13.43 8.26
N VAL A 9 2.88 -12.66 7.48
CA VAL A 9 4.32 -12.49 7.67
C VAL A 9 4.60 -11.02 7.93
N THR A 10 5.44 -10.71 8.91
CA THR A 10 5.86 -9.33 9.23
C THR A 10 7.34 -9.27 9.59
N ASP A 11 8.01 -8.21 9.19
CA ASP A 11 9.40 -7.91 9.54
C ASP A 11 9.54 -6.77 10.57
N VAL A 12 8.41 -6.36 11.17
CA VAL A 12 8.37 -5.28 12.17
C VAL A 12 9.29 -5.55 13.36
N SER A 13 9.44 -6.80 13.77
CA SER A 13 10.36 -7.17 14.87
C SER A 13 11.83 -6.97 14.54
N ASP A 14 12.17 -6.88 13.25
CA ASP A 14 13.53 -6.67 12.73
C ASP A 14 13.74 -5.19 12.29
N GLY A 15 12.90 -4.28 12.80
CA GLY A 15 12.93 -2.86 12.43
C GLY A 15 12.40 -2.54 11.03
N GLY A 16 11.89 -3.55 10.31
CA GLY A 16 11.18 -3.36 9.05
C GLY A 16 9.78 -2.79 9.26
N HIS A 17 9.03 -2.59 8.17
CA HIS A 17 7.72 -1.95 8.20
C HIS A 17 6.73 -2.58 7.21
N ARG A 18 6.82 -3.90 7.06
CA ARG A 18 6.11 -4.65 6.02
C ARG A 18 5.31 -5.79 6.62
N LEU A 19 4.07 -5.93 6.16
CA LEU A 19 3.21 -7.07 6.47
C LEU A 19 2.66 -7.65 5.18
N VAL A 20 2.77 -8.97 5.02
CA VAL A 20 2.31 -9.70 3.84
C VAL A 20 1.40 -10.84 4.27
N GLU A 21 0.22 -10.89 3.66
CA GLU A 21 -0.64 -12.07 3.68
C GLU A 21 -0.40 -12.87 2.39
N VAL A 22 0.01 -14.13 2.53
CA VAL A 22 0.15 -15.08 1.42
C VAL A 22 -0.87 -16.20 1.58
N LEU A 23 -1.68 -16.41 0.54
CA LEU A 23 -2.57 -17.55 0.40
C LEU A 23 -2.00 -18.49 -0.67
N GLN A 24 -1.66 -19.72 -0.30
CA GLN A 24 -0.96 -20.66 -1.17
C GLN A 24 -1.64 -22.03 -1.19
N TYR A 25 -1.73 -22.67 -2.34
CA TYR A 25 -2.16 -24.06 -2.46
C TYR A 25 -1.02 -25.01 -2.06
N SER A 26 -1.34 -26.22 -1.59
CA SER A 26 -0.37 -27.24 -1.18
C SER A 26 0.59 -27.68 -2.28
N LYS A 27 0.24 -27.42 -3.54
CA LYS A 27 1.07 -27.64 -4.74
C LYS A 27 1.97 -26.44 -5.10
N GLY A 28 2.06 -25.44 -4.23
CA GLY A 28 2.97 -24.29 -4.38
C GLY A 28 2.37 -23.06 -5.07
N ALA A 29 1.20 -23.16 -5.71
CA ALA A 29 0.58 -22.03 -6.40
C ALA A 29 0.12 -20.94 -5.42
N VAL A 30 0.62 -19.71 -5.59
CA VAL A 30 0.12 -18.53 -4.85
C VAL A 30 -1.24 -18.14 -5.43
N LEU A 31 -2.23 -18.08 -4.56
CA LEU A 31 -3.63 -17.81 -4.91
C LEU A 31 -3.97 -16.34 -4.67
N GLY A 32 -3.48 -15.77 -3.58
CA GLY A 32 -3.77 -14.41 -3.15
C GLY A 32 -2.59 -13.83 -2.38
N CYS A 33 -2.39 -12.53 -2.56
CA CYS A 33 -1.40 -11.76 -1.84
C CYS A 33 -1.93 -10.37 -1.55
N ASN A 34 -1.80 -9.95 -0.31
CA ASN A 34 -2.06 -8.58 0.14
C ASN A 34 -0.85 -8.12 0.94
N ALA A 35 -0.44 -6.88 0.77
CA ALA A 35 0.71 -6.32 1.47
C ALA A 35 0.40 -4.93 2.02
N ALA A 36 0.97 -4.61 3.17
CA ALA A 36 0.90 -3.30 3.81
C ALA A 36 2.32 -2.80 4.09
N GLY A 37 2.54 -1.51 3.82
CA GLY A 37 3.80 -0.80 4.07
C GLY A 37 3.68 0.35 5.07
N SER A 38 2.52 0.52 5.72
CA SER A 38 2.28 1.59 6.68
C SER A 38 2.29 1.04 8.09
N TRP A 39 3.14 1.60 8.95
CA TRP A 39 3.18 1.29 10.38
C TRP A 39 1.80 1.33 11.06
N ASN A 40 1.03 2.38 10.81
CA ASN A 40 -0.31 2.54 11.39
C ASN A 40 -1.28 1.46 10.92
N LEU A 41 -1.21 1.09 9.63
CA LEU A 41 -2.05 0.04 9.07
C LEU A 41 -1.64 -1.34 9.61
N ILE A 42 -0.35 -1.61 9.67
CA ILE A 42 0.22 -2.87 10.17
C ILE A 42 -0.15 -3.05 11.65
N ALA A 43 0.05 -2.01 12.48
CA ALA A 43 -0.35 -2.04 13.88
C ALA A 43 -1.85 -2.32 14.03
N SER A 44 -2.69 -1.69 13.21
CA SER A 44 -4.15 -1.94 13.22
C SER A 44 -4.50 -3.40 12.90
N VAL A 45 -3.75 -4.03 11.99
CA VAL A 45 -3.96 -5.43 11.60
C VAL A 45 -3.42 -6.39 12.66
N LEU A 46 -2.23 -6.14 13.20
CA LEU A 46 -1.63 -6.98 14.23
C LEU A 46 -2.43 -6.96 15.55
N ASN A 47 -3.10 -5.84 15.86
CA ASN A 47 -3.95 -5.74 17.06
C ASN A 47 -5.24 -6.58 17.00
N VAL A 48 -5.66 -7.03 15.81
CA VAL A 48 -6.90 -7.82 15.63
C VAL A 48 -6.65 -9.29 15.29
N ILE A 49 -5.39 -9.68 15.14
CA ILE A 49 -4.99 -11.04 14.75
C ILE A 49 -4.23 -11.67 15.91
N PRO A 50 -4.54 -12.92 16.29
CA PRO A 50 -3.79 -13.62 17.32
C PRO A 50 -2.30 -13.75 16.98
N GLU A 51 -1.42 -13.55 17.97
CA GLU A 51 0.02 -13.51 17.75
C GLU A 51 0.57 -14.84 17.19
N GLU A 52 -0.02 -15.97 17.60
CA GLU A 52 0.33 -17.31 17.11
C GLU A 52 0.08 -17.51 15.61
N MET A 53 -0.73 -16.65 14.98
CA MET A 53 -0.96 -16.68 13.53
C MET A 53 0.08 -15.86 12.75
N VAL A 54 0.89 -15.05 13.42
CA VAL A 54 1.83 -14.10 12.81
C VAL A 54 3.23 -14.70 12.79
N THR A 55 3.77 -14.89 11.60
CA THR A 55 5.16 -15.27 11.37
C THR A 55 6.03 -14.02 11.34
N ARG A 56 6.93 -13.89 12.32
CA ARG A 56 7.94 -12.83 12.37
C ARG A 56 9.19 -13.27 11.62
N VAL A 57 9.72 -12.42 10.77
CA VAL A 57 10.88 -12.70 9.91
C VAL A 57 11.85 -11.53 9.89
N THR A 58 13.06 -11.76 9.41
CA THR A 58 14.00 -10.68 9.09
C THR A 58 13.58 -9.91 7.83
N GLN A 59 14.16 -8.72 7.63
CA GLN A 59 13.91 -7.92 6.44
C GLN A 59 14.34 -8.61 5.13
N ASP A 60 15.37 -9.47 5.17
CA ASP A 60 15.82 -10.22 4.00
C ASP A 60 14.91 -11.43 3.74
N GLU A 61 14.49 -12.16 4.78
CA GLU A 61 13.47 -13.23 4.63
C GLU A 61 12.13 -12.69 4.12
N MET A 62 11.75 -11.47 4.50
CA MET A 62 10.55 -10.82 3.95
C MET A 62 10.59 -10.70 2.42
N GLN A 63 11.77 -10.52 1.81
CA GLN A 63 11.90 -10.44 0.35
C GLN A 63 11.40 -11.71 -0.33
N TYR A 64 11.67 -12.88 0.26
CA TYR A 64 11.17 -14.15 -0.26
C TYR A 64 9.63 -14.15 -0.39
N PHE A 65 8.91 -13.62 0.61
CA PHE A 65 7.45 -13.56 0.58
C PHE A 65 6.92 -12.53 -0.41
N LEU A 66 7.61 -11.41 -0.57
CA LEU A 66 7.29 -10.40 -1.59
C LEU A 66 7.51 -10.95 -3.02
N ASP A 67 8.61 -11.64 -3.25
CA ASP A 67 8.92 -12.26 -4.54
C ASP A 67 7.93 -13.38 -4.89
N LEU A 68 7.47 -14.16 -3.90
CA LEU A 68 6.38 -15.11 -4.08
C LEU A 68 5.10 -14.41 -4.56
N CYS A 69 4.77 -13.26 -3.96
CA CYS A 69 3.58 -12.49 -4.33
C CYS A 69 3.68 -11.88 -5.73
N ASP A 70 4.86 -11.40 -6.11
CA ASP A 70 5.09 -10.86 -7.45
C ASP A 70 4.96 -11.93 -8.54
N ASN A 71 5.32 -13.19 -8.23
CA ASN A 71 5.28 -14.32 -9.16
C ASN A 71 3.98 -15.13 -9.15
N ARG A 72 2.91 -14.58 -8.57
CA ARG A 72 1.59 -15.20 -8.55
C ARG A 72 1.02 -15.47 -9.96
N ASP A 73 0.52 -16.68 -10.18
CA ASP A 73 -0.23 -17.02 -11.41
C ASP A 73 -1.61 -16.33 -11.40
N ARG A 74 -1.79 -15.35 -12.29
CA ARG A 74 -3.03 -14.57 -12.42
C ARG A 74 -4.19 -15.38 -13.03
N ARG A 75 -3.93 -16.58 -13.58
CA ARG A 75 -4.96 -17.47 -14.15
C ARG A 75 -5.73 -18.23 -13.07
N VAL A 76 -5.15 -18.37 -11.88
CA VAL A 76 -5.81 -19.01 -10.75
C VAL A 76 -6.66 -17.97 -10.01
N ARG A 77 -7.98 -18.09 -10.12
CA ARG A 77 -8.92 -17.25 -9.38
C ARG A 77 -9.12 -17.83 -7.99
N LEU A 78 -8.94 -16.99 -6.97
CA LEU A 78 -9.35 -17.31 -5.61
C LEU A 78 -10.86 -17.62 -5.62
N GLY A 79 -11.26 -18.75 -5.02
CA GLY A 79 -12.61 -18.87 -4.46
C GLY A 79 -12.82 -17.88 -3.30
N PRO A 80 -13.93 -17.95 -2.55
CA PRO A 80 -14.25 -16.98 -1.49
C PRO A 80 -13.38 -17.24 -0.23
N ILE A 81 -12.08 -16.95 -0.32
CA ILE A 81 -11.19 -16.91 0.85
C ILE A 81 -11.11 -15.45 1.28
N LYS A 82 -11.71 -15.14 2.43
CA LYS A 82 -11.61 -13.81 3.02
C LYS A 82 -10.16 -13.52 3.42
N SER A 83 -9.69 -12.31 3.12
CA SER A 83 -8.39 -11.79 3.53
C SER A 83 -8.42 -11.42 5.02
N ILE A 84 -7.28 -11.46 5.71
CA ILE A 84 -7.16 -10.88 7.06
C ILE A 84 -7.42 -9.38 7.06
N PHE A 85 -7.15 -8.71 5.94
CA PHE A 85 -7.46 -7.31 5.78
C PHE A 85 -8.97 -7.10 5.66
N ASP A 86 -9.79 -8.16 5.54
CA ASP A 86 -11.24 -8.04 5.59
C ASP A 86 -11.79 -7.62 6.95
N PHE A 87 -11.00 -7.75 8.01
CA PHE A 87 -11.37 -7.34 9.38
C PHE A 87 -11.11 -5.86 9.66
N ILE A 88 -10.41 -5.13 8.78
CA ILE A 88 -10.22 -3.68 8.89
C ILE A 88 -11.20 -2.90 8.01
N SER A 89 -11.37 -1.61 8.29
CA SER A 89 -12.33 -0.74 7.58
C SER A 89 -12.08 -0.72 6.06
N PRO A 90 -13.13 -0.56 5.21
CA PRO A 90 -12.96 -0.47 3.76
C PRO A 90 -11.97 0.62 3.31
N THR A 91 -11.98 1.77 3.99
CA THR A 91 -11.02 2.84 3.76
C THR A 91 -9.59 2.40 4.04
N SER A 92 -9.36 1.65 5.13
CA SER A 92 -8.04 1.10 5.47
C SER A 92 -7.57 0.04 4.47
N LYS A 93 -8.47 -0.76 3.89
CA LYS A 93 -8.11 -1.70 2.80
C LYS A 93 -7.59 -0.98 1.55
N SER A 94 -8.12 0.21 1.27
CA SER A 94 -7.70 1.03 0.12
C SER A 94 -6.28 1.58 0.27
N LEU A 95 -5.66 1.40 1.45
CA LEU A 95 -4.28 1.79 1.76
C LEU A 95 -3.26 0.65 1.57
N LEU A 96 -3.71 -0.55 1.19
CA LEU A 96 -2.81 -1.66 0.89
C LEU A 96 -1.98 -1.38 -0.37
N ILE A 97 -0.83 -2.04 -0.44
CA ILE A 97 0.03 -1.95 -1.62
C ILE A 97 -0.68 -2.59 -2.81
N PHE A 98 -0.73 -1.86 -3.92
CA PHE A 98 -1.35 -2.35 -5.14
C PHE A 98 -0.56 -3.53 -5.72
N PRO A 99 -1.22 -4.60 -6.18
CA PRO A 99 -0.54 -5.76 -6.73
C PRO A 99 0.41 -5.42 -7.90
N GLY A 100 1.65 -5.89 -7.79
CA GLY A 100 2.71 -5.64 -8.76
C GLY A 100 3.40 -4.28 -8.61
N THR A 101 3.17 -3.56 -7.52
CA THR A 101 3.85 -2.32 -7.14
C THR A 101 4.49 -2.51 -5.76
N LYS A 102 5.48 -1.68 -5.42
CA LYS A 102 6.08 -1.64 -4.09
C LYS A 102 5.87 -0.30 -3.38
N TRP A 103 5.48 0.73 -4.11
CA TRP A 103 5.33 2.11 -3.63
C TRP A 103 3.89 2.62 -3.69
N CYS A 104 2.99 1.94 -4.41
CA CYS A 104 1.61 2.41 -4.51
C CYS A 104 0.78 1.88 -3.34
N GLY A 105 0.63 2.66 -2.28
CA GLY A 105 -0.22 2.39 -1.11
C GLY A 105 0.11 3.37 0.02
N ALA A 106 -0.32 3.09 1.26
CA ALA A 106 0.20 3.85 2.39
C ALA A 106 1.57 3.32 2.80
N GLY A 107 2.58 4.19 2.75
CA GLY A 107 3.98 3.77 2.87
C GLY A 107 4.41 2.93 1.67
N ASN A 108 5.45 2.12 1.83
CA ASN A 108 5.96 1.26 0.77
C ASN A 108 6.46 -0.07 1.35
N ILE A 109 6.70 -1.04 0.48
CA ILE A 109 7.29 -2.36 0.82
C ILE A 109 8.64 -2.56 0.12
N SER A 110 9.24 -1.47 -0.36
CA SER A 110 10.47 -1.49 -1.13
C SER A 110 11.68 -1.74 -0.22
N LYS A 111 12.71 -2.43 -0.74
CA LYS A 111 14.00 -2.55 -0.05
C LYS A 111 14.81 -1.24 -0.09
N ASN A 112 14.66 -0.49 -1.17
CA ASN A 112 15.37 0.75 -1.44
C ASN A 112 14.71 1.50 -2.61
N TYR A 113 15.18 2.72 -2.86
CA TYR A 113 14.67 3.62 -3.92
C TYR A 113 14.54 2.99 -5.32
N TYR A 114 15.39 2.03 -5.68
CA TYR A 114 15.41 1.38 -6.99
C TYR A 114 14.57 0.10 -7.04
N ASP A 115 14.08 -0.36 -5.90
CA ASP A 115 13.27 -1.56 -5.79
C ASP A 115 11.84 -1.27 -6.24
N LEU A 116 11.54 -1.63 -7.49
CA LEU A 116 10.27 -1.40 -8.15
C LEU A 116 9.62 -2.74 -8.50
N GLY A 117 8.31 -2.83 -8.33
CA GLY A 117 7.49 -3.97 -8.73
C GLY A 117 7.32 -4.09 -10.25
N LYS A 118 6.64 -5.18 -10.67
CA LYS A 118 6.41 -5.52 -12.08
C LYS A 118 5.67 -4.45 -12.87
N ALA A 119 4.76 -3.71 -12.25
CA ALA A 119 4.08 -2.55 -12.84
C ALA A 119 4.97 -1.30 -12.82
N ARG A 120 6.23 -1.46 -13.26
CA ARG A 120 7.35 -0.54 -13.02
C ARG A 120 7.03 0.92 -13.28
N ARG A 121 6.38 1.25 -14.40
CA ARG A 121 6.05 2.66 -14.73
C ARG A 121 4.99 3.26 -13.80
N THR A 122 4.01 2.47 -13.36
CA THR A 122 3.03 2.91 -12.36
C THR A 122 3.72 3.10 -11.02
N ASP A 123 4.57 2.15 -10.64
CA ASP A 123 5.27 2.14 -9.37
C ASP A 123 6.24 3.32 -9.24
N MET A 124 6.90 3.71 -10.34
CA MET A 124 7.70 4.95 -10.40
C MET A 124 6.85 6.20 -10.11
N CYS A 125 5.61 6.29 -10.60
CA CYS A 125 4.74 7.42 -10.28
C CYS A 125 4.48 7.52 -8.77
N CYS A 126 4.23 6.39 -8.11
CA CYS A 126 3.97 6.34 -6.67
C CYS A 126 5.24 6.63 -5.87
N ARG A 127 6.38 6.05 -6.25
CA ARG A 127 7.67 6.36 -5.63
C ARG A 127 8.00 7.85 -5.70
N ASP A 128 7.83 8.46 -6.88
CA ASP A 128 8.13 9.88 -7.06
C ASP A 128 7.17 10.76 -6.23
N HIS A 129 5.92 10.32 -6.02
CA HIS A 129 4.94 10.97 -5.14
C HIS A 129 5.29 10.82 -3.65
N ASP A 130 5.73 9.64 -3.22
CA ASP A 130 6.20 9.36 -1.84
C ASP A 130 7.40 10.24 -1.44
N HIS A 131 8.15 10.75 -2.42
CA HIS A 131 9.29 11.65 -2.22
C HIS A 131 8.93 13.13 -2.37
N ALA A 132 7.64 13.49 -2.29
CA ALA A 132 7.22 14.88 -2.23
C ALA A 132 7.89 15.59 -1.04
N ILE A 133 8.60 16.69 -1.33
CA ILE A 133 9.35 17.47 -0.33
C ILE A 133 8.41 18.07 0.71
N ASP A 134 7.21 18.48 0.27
CA ASP A 134 6.24 19.17 1.09
C ASP A 134 5.01 18.30 1.34
N SER A 135 4.94 17.74 2.54
CA SER A 135 3.86 16.86 2.98
C SER A 135 3.57 17.00 4.47
N LEU A 136 2.34 16.63 4.83
CA LEU A 136 1.85 16.46 6.19
C LEU A 136 1.62 14.97 6.44
N ALA A 137 2.37 14.40 7.39
CA ALA A 137 2.12 13.06 7.89
C ALA A 137 0.71 12.94 8.50
N PRO A 138 0.18 11.72 8.68
CA PRO A 138 -1.09 11.54 9.39
C PRO A 138 -1.10 12.25 10.75
N HIS A 139 -2.13 13.05 11.01
CA HIS A 139 -2.31 13.85 12.23
C HIS A 139 -1.30 14.98 12.45
N GLU A 140 -0.39 15.22 11.50
CA GLU A 140 0.55 16.33 11.57
C GLU A 140 -0.14 17.68 11.36
N THR A 141 0.38 18.73 12.00
CA THR A 141 -0.03 20.12 11.76
C THR A 141 1.15 20.94 11.24
N LYS A 142 0.98 21.53 10.05
CA LYS A 142 1.92 22.47 9.42
C LYS A 142 1.14 23.57 8.73
N TYR A 143 1.72 24.78 8.64
CA TYR A 143 1.12 25.91 7.91
C TYR A 143 -0.31 26.29 8.37
N GLY A 144 -0.66 26.01 9.64
CA GLY A 144 -2.01 26.23 10.17
C GLY A 144 -3.06 25.22 9.70
N ILE A 145 -2.65 24.14 9.02
CA ILE A 145 -3.50 23.05 8.55
C ILE A 145 -3.15 21.77 9.31
N THR A 146 -4.16 21.04 9.77
CA THR A 146 -3.99 19.72 10.39
C THR A 146 -4.46 18.62 9.44
N ASN A 147 -3.60 17.65 9.15
CA ASN A 147 -3.98 16.47 8.38
C ASN A 147 -4.79 15.49 9.25
N VAL A 148 -6.11 15.60 9.25
CA VAL A 148 -7.01 14.70 10.00
C VAL A 148 -7.12 13.28 9.42
N LYS A 149 -6.46 12.99 8.29
CA LYS A 149 -6.51 11.69 7.62
C LYS A 149 -5.49 10.73 8.21
N LYS A 150 -5.72 9.42 7.96
CA LYS A 150 -4.83 8.32 8.36
C LYS A 150 -3.70 8.05 7.35
N TYR A 151 -3.55 8.92 6.37
CA TYR A 151 -2.58 8.81 5.27
C TYR A 151 -1.97 10.19 5.01
N THR A 152 -0.79 10.20 4.37
CA THR A 152 -0.05 11.41 4.07
C THR A 152 -0.86 12.34 3.17
N MET A 153 -0.82 13.63 3.49
CA MET A 153 -1.36 14.71 2.66
C MET A 153 -0.19 15.45 2.02
N THR A 154 -0.27 15.70 0.72
CA THR A 154 0.81 16.25 -0.11
C THR A 154 0.43 17.61 -0.68
N ASN A 155 1.41 18.36 -1.17
CA ASN A 155 1.13 19.59 -1.89
C ASN A 155 0.34 19.30 -3.19
N CYS A 156 -0.63 20.15 -3.53
CA CYS A 156 -1.46 19.97 -4.72
C CYS A 156 -0.65 19.92 -6.02
N LYS A 157 0.52 20.57 -6.05
CA LYS A 157 1.45 20.47 -7.19
C LYS A 157 1.92 19.03 -7.41
N ASP A 158 2.22 18.29 -6.34
CA ASP A 158 2.70 16.92 -6.43
C ASP A 158 1.57 15.93 -6.73
N ASP A 159 0.37 16.17 -6.22
CA ASP A 159 -0.83 15.39 -6.61
C ASP A 159 -1.19 15.60 -8.09
N CYS A 160 -1.06 16.82 -8.62
CA CYS A 160 -1.24 17.08 -10.06
C CYS A 160 -0.19 16.36 -10.91
N LYS A 161 1.09 16.34 -10.47
CA LYS A 161 2.13 15.56 -11.16
C LYS A 161 1.83 14.07 -11.12
N PHE A 162 1.39 13.56 -9.97
CA PHE A 162 1.04 12.17 -9.78
C PHE A 162 -0.12 11.76 -10.70
N PHE A 163 -1.19 12.55 -10.73
CA PHE A 163 -2.32 12.37 -11.64
C PHE A 163 -1.86 12.28 -13.11
N ASN A 164 -1.06 13.25 -13.56
CA ASN A 164 -0.55 13.28 -14.93
C ASN A 164 0.38 12.09 -15.24
N CYS A 165 1.19 11.66 -14.28
CA CYS A 165 2.05 10.48 -14.41
C CYS A 165 1.21 9.23 -14.65
N LEU A 166 0.20 8.97 -13.80
CA LEU A 166 -0.70 7.83 -13.93
C LEU A 166 -1.48 7.85 -15.26
N LEU A 167 -2.00 9.02 -15.66
CA LEU A 167 -2.67 9.22 -16.94
C LEU A 167 -1.77 8.97 -18.15
N LYS A 168 -0.45 9.18 -18.03
CA LYS A 168 0.51 8.89 -19.10
C LYS A 168 0.83 7.40 -19.19
N VAL A 169 0.83 6.68 -18.07
CA VAL A 169 1.11 5.23 -18.03
C VAL A 169 -0.02 4.41 -18.68
N LYS A 170 -1.29 4.78 -18.47
CA LYS A 170 -2.47 4.18 -19.12
C LYS A 170 -2.56 2.64 -19.01
N SER A 171 -2.14 2.10 -17.88
CA SER A 171 -2.24 0.67 -17.57
C SER A 171 -3.43 0.36 -16.65
N ARG A 172 -3.83 -0.91 -16.55
CA ARG A 172 -4.84 -1.32 -15.57
C ARG A 172 -4.45 -0.94 -14.14
N THR A 173 -3.18 -1.16 -13.77
CA THR A 173 -2.68 -0.82 -12.43
C THR A 173 -2.71 0.69 -12.19
N SER A 174 -2.21 1.51 -13.12
CA SER A 174 -2.23 2.98 -12.96
C SER A 174 -3.65 3.55 -12.89
N ASN A 175 -4.59 2.99 -13.65
CA ASN A 175 -5.98 3.41 -13.59
C ASN A 175 -6.60 3.06 -12.23
N SER A 176 -6.35 1.84 -11.71
CA SER A 176 -6.83 1.45 -10.39
C SER A 176 -6.22 2.30 -9.27
N VAL A 177 -4.92 2.59 -9.33
CA VAL A 177 -4.24 3.49 -8.38
C VAL A 177 -4.88 4.88 -8.43
N GLY A 178 -5.07 5.44 -9.63
CA GLY A 178 -5.69 6.74 -9.81
C GLY A 178 -7.12 6.81 -9.25
N THR A 179 -7.99 5.86 -9.63
CA THR A 179 -9.35 5.80 -9.10
C THR A 179 -9.37 5.69 -7.57
N THR A 180 -8.50 4.85 -6.99
CA THR A 180 -8.47 4.73 -5.53
C THR A 180 -8.03 6.02 -4.85
N PHE A 181 -6.98 6.67 -5.35
CA PHE A 181 -6.47 7.90 -4.74
C PHE A 181 -7.45 9.07 -4.90
N PHE A 182 -7.89 9.34 -6.13
CA PHE A 182 -8.66 10.55 -6.46
C PHE A 182 -10.17 10.39 -6.24
N ASP A 183 -10.75 9.19 -6.46
CA ASP A 183 -12.21 9.00 -6.43
C ASP A 183 -12.71 8.28 -5.17
N ILE A 184 -11.97 7.29 -4.68
CA ILE A 184 -12.37 6.49 -3.49
C ILE A 184 -11.91 7.16 -2.20
N LEU A 185 -10.60 7.42 -2.06
CA LEU A 185 -10.05 8.06 -0.88
C LEU A 185 -10.36 9.57 -0.84
N LYS A 186 -10.59 10.17 -2.03
CA LYS A 186 -10.84 11.59 -2.21
C LYS A 186 -9.83 12.43 -1.43
N THR A 187 -8.55 12.10 -1.60
CA THR A 187 -7.45 12.76 -0.90
C THR A 187 -7.55 14.27 -1.12
N LYS A 188 -7.30 15.01 -0.05
CA LYS A 188 -7.17 16.47 -0.11
C LYS A 188 -5.68 16.78 -0.12
N CYS A 189 -5.31 17.78 -0.88
CA CYS A 189 -3.98 18.34 -0.93
C CYS A 189 -4.02 19.77 -0.35
N PHE A 190 -2.86 20.32 -0.04
CA PHE A 190 -2.73 21.72 0.36
C PHE A 190 -1.92 22.50 -0.68
N ALA A 191 -2.13 23.81 -0.74
CA ALA A 191 -1.38 24.71 -1.62
C ALA A 191 -1.15 26.04 -0.91
N TYR A 192 -0.06 26.70 -1.26
CA TYR A 192 0.19 28.06 -0.84
C TYR A 192 -0.62 29.00 -1.75
N GLY A 193 -1.39 29.88 -1.14
CA GLY A 193 -2.22 30.85 -1.84
C GLY A 193 -2.62 31.99 -0.92
N TYR A 194 -3.27 32.99 -1.49
CA TYR A 194 -3.93 34.01 -0.69
C TYR A 194 -5.13 33.39 0.03
N PRO A 195 -5.54 33.90 1.20
CA PRO A 195 -6.75 33.44 1.86
C PRO A 195 -7.91 33.50 0.89
N ASP A 196 -8.61 32.39 0.72
CA ASP A 196 -9.88 32.39 0.01
C ASP A 196 -10.81 33.33 0.78
N LYS A 197 -11.09 34.51 0.22
CA LYS A 197 -12.19 35.33 0.71
C LYS A 197 -13.45 34.56 0.36
N CYS A 198 -14.03 33.86 1.33
CA CYS A 198 -15.40 33.39 1.21
C CYS A 198 -16.27 34.64 1.00
N ALA A 199 -16.90 34.73 -0.17
CA ALA A 199 -17.97 35.67 -0.44
C ALA A 199 -19.28 35.12 0.12
#